data_AF-A0A3D2FXX4-F1
#
_entry.id   AF-A0A3D2FXX4-F1
#
_cell.length_a   1.000
_cell.length_b   1.000
_cell.length_c   1.000
_cell.angle_alpha   90.00
_cell.angle_beta   90.00
_cell.angle_gamma   90.00
#
_symmetry.space_group_name_H-M   'P 1'
#
loop_
_entity.id
_entity.type
_entity.pdbx_description
1 polymer ?
#
loop_
_entity_poly.entity_id
_entity_poly.type
_entity_poly.pdbx_seq_one_letter_code
_entity_poly.pdbx_strand_id
1 'polypeptide(L)' 'IEGMMIAAIAVGAQKGYIYVRAEYPLAVERLQTAIDQARDVGLLGENILGTEFSFDIRINRGAGAFVCG' A
#
# COMPACT_ATOMS: atom_id res chain seq x y z
N ILE A 1 -1.47 -5.08 -3.49
CA ILE A 1 -0.10 -4.52 -3.39
C ILE A 1 0.54 -4.51 -4.76
N GLU A 2 0.74 -5.66 -5.40
CA GLU A 2 1.30 -5.78 -6.76
C GLU A 2 0.62 -4.85 -7.77
N GLY A 3 -0.72 -4.88 -7.87
CA GLY A 3 -1.45 -3.99 -8.79
C GLY A 3 -1.20 -2.49 -8.54
N MET A 4 -1.03 -2.07 -7.28
CA MET A 4 -0.68 -0.68 -6.96
C MET A 4 0.74 -0.35 -7.38
N MET A 5 1.67 -1.29 -7.26
CA MET A 5 3.06 -1.12 -7.67
C MET A 5 3.18 -1.01 -9.19
N ILE A 6 2.46 -1.85 -9.95
CA ILE A 6 2.38 -1.75 -11.41
C ILE A 6 1.81 -0.38 -11.81
N ALA A 7 0.72 0.05 -11.18
CA ALA A 7 0.14 1.37 -11.44
C ALA A 7 1.13 2.49 -11.10
N ALA A 8 1.84 2.37 -9.98
CA ALA A 8 2.84 3.35 -9.54
C ALA A 8 4.00 3.47 -10.54
N ILE A 9 4.48 2.37 -11.10
CA ILE A 9 5.47 2.37 -12.17
C ILE A 9 4.91 3.08 -13.42
N ALA A 10 3.68 2.76 -13.81
CA ALA A 10 3.05 3.33 -15.00
C ALA A 10 2.85 4.86 -14.91
N VAL A 11 2.58 5.39 -13.71
CA VAL A 11 2.30 6.82 -13.49
C VAL A 11 3.45 7.59 -12.83
N GLY A 12 4.56 6.92 -12.49
CA GLY A 12 5.68 7.52 -11.77
C GLY A 12 5.38 7.90 -10.31
N ALA A 13 4.43 7.23 -9.66
CA ALA A 13 4.11 7.50 -8.25
C ALA A 13 5.09 6.81 -7.30
N GLN A 14 5.43 7.48 -6.20
CA GLN A 14 6.31 6.95 -5.16
C GLN A 14 5.56 6.58 -3.87
N LYS A 15 4.28 6.94 -3.76
CA LYS A 15 3.47 6.69 -2.55
C LYS A 15 2.08 6.20 -2.93
N GLY A 16 1.66 5.12 -2.30
CA GLY A 16 0.32 4.55 -2.40
C GLY A 16 -0.43 4.69 -1.08
N TYR A 17 -1.73 4.96 -1.17
CA TYR A 17 -2.62 4.94 0.00
C TYR A 17 -3.73 3.93 -0.22
N ILE A 18 -3.89 3.01 0.71
CA ILE A 18 -5.04 2.11 0.76
C ILE A 18 -6.00 2.67 1.79
N TYR A 19 -7.13 3.19 1.33
CA TYR A 19 -8.22 3.57 2.22
C TYR A 19 -9.07 2.34 2.54
N VAL A 20 -9.13 1.98 3.82
CA VAL A 20 -9.91 0.83 4.29
C VAL A 20 -11.00 1.34 5.23
N ARG A 21 -12.23 0.86 5.02
CA ARG A 21 -13.35 1.13 5.92
C ARG A 21 -13.05 0.71 7.36
N ALA A 22 -13.51 1.50 8.32
CA ALA A 22 -13.24 1.30 9.75
C ALA A 22 -13.75 -0.06 10.25
N GLU A 23 -14.85 -0.50 9.65
CA GLU A 23 -15.64 -1.69 9.97
C GLU A 23 -14.94 -3.01 9.57
N TYR A 24 -13.79 -2.95 8.89
CA TYR A 24 -13.04 -4.13 8.43
C TYR A 24 -11.69 -4.29 9.13
N PRO A 25 -11.65 -4.54 10.45
CA PRO A 25 -10.40 -4.64 11.20
C PRO A 25 -9.49 -5.78 10.70
N LEU A 26 -10.08 -6.92 10.33
CA LEU A 26 -9.33 -8.06 9.80
C LEU A 26 -8.68 -7.77 8.43
N ALA A 27 -9.32 -6.94 7.60
CA ALA A 27 -8.75 -6.53 6.32
C ALA A 27 -7.54 -5.63 6.54
N VAL A 28 -7.62 -4.69 7.49
CA VAL A 28 -6.49 -3.82 7.87
C VAL A 28 -5.31 -4.65 8.36
N GLU A 29 -5.55 -5.61 9.26
CA GLU A 29 -4.48 -6.47 9.79
C GLU A 29 -3.81 -7.28 8.68
N ARG A 30 -4.59 -7.94 7.83
CA ARG A 30 -4.05 -8.72 6.69
C ARG A 30 -3.27 -7.86 5.71
N LEU A 31 -3.76 -6.67 5.41
CA LEU A 31 -3.08 -5.72 4.52
C LEU A 31 -1.77 -5.23 5.15
N GLN A 32 -1.77 -4.94 6.45
CA GLN A 32 -0.57 -4.49 7.16
C GLN A 32 0.50 -5.59 7.12
N THR A 33 0.15 -6.84 7.47
CA THR A 33 1.05 -7.99 7.38
C THR A 33 1.60 -8.17 5.96
N ALA A 34 0.77 -8.07 4.93
CA ALA A 34 1.21 -8.20 3.55
C ALA A 34 2.13 -7.05 3.09
N ILE A 35 1.90 -5.83 3.56
CA ILE A 35 2.77 -4.67 3.30
C ILE A 35 4.12 -4.89 3.97
N ASP A 36 4.14 -5.33 5.23
CA ASP A 36 5.38 -5.55 5.97
C ASP A 36 6.20 -6.69 5.35
N GLN A 37 5.55 -7.81 4.99
CA GLN A 37 6.19 -8.89 4.23
C GLN A 37 6.78 -8.39 2.92
N ALA A 38 6.07 -7.54 2.18
CA ALA A 38 6.56 -6.97 0.92
C ALA A 38 7.75 -6.02 1.12
N ARG A 39 7.81 -5.28 2.24
CA ARG A 39 8.98 -4.47 2.61
C ARG A 39 10.17 -5.34 2.97
N ASP A 40 9.96 -6.41 3.74
CA ASP A 40 11.03 -7.31 4.19
C ASP A 40 11.76 -7.98 3.03
N VAL A 41 11.03 -8.32 1.96
CA VAL A 41 11.61 -8.91 0.74
C VAL A 41 12.08 -7.86 -0.28
N GLY A 42 12.05 -6.57 0.05
CA GLY A 42 12.53 -5.49 -0.81
C GLY A 42 11.63 -5.18 -2.02
N LEU A 43 10.35 -5.54 -1.95
CA LEU A 43 9.35 -5.21 -2.99
C LEU A 43 8.64 -3.88 -2.72
N LEU A 44 8.70 -3.35 -1.50
CA LEU A 44 8.23 -2.02 -1.14
C LEU A 44 9.33 -1.26 -0.40
N GLY A 45 9.31 0.06 -0.48
CA GLY A 45 10.29 0.95 0.12
C GLY A 45 11.16 1.64 -0.92
N GLU A 46 12.43 1.79 -0.60
CA GLU A 46 13.40 2.49 -1.45
C GLU A 46 14.19 1.52 -2.31
N ASN A 47 14.56 1.99 -3.52
CA ASN A 47 15.41 1.27 -4.46
C ASN A 47 14.96 -0.19 -4.69
N ILE A 48 13.67 -0.37 -5.04
CA ILE A 48 13.03 -1.68 -5.17
C ILE A 48 13.82 -2.52 -6.18
N LEU A 49 14.24 -3.71 -5.73
CA LEU A 49 15.07 -4.66 -6.49
C LEU A 49 16.37 -4.05 -7.06
N GLY A 50 16.93 -3.02 -6.40
CA GLY A 50 18.16 -2.36 -6.83
C GLY A 50 17.99 -1.38 -7.99
N THR A 51 16.75 -1.00 -8.31
CA THR A 51 16.43 0.06 -9.29
C THR A 51 16.40 1.43 -8.63
N GLU A 52 16.31 2.52 -9.41
CA GLU A 52 16.05 3.87 -8.86
C GLU A 52 14.58 4.07 -8.44
N PHE A 53 13.71 3.10 -8.72
CA PHE A 53 12.29 3.20 -8.41
C PHE A 53 12.05 2.89 -6.93
N SER A 54 11.31 3.80 -6.28
CA SER A 54 10.94 3.69 -4.87
C SER A 54 9.44 3.86 -4.75
N PHE A 55 8.79 2.96 -4.03
CA PHE A 55 7.35 2.98 -3.82
C PHE A 55 6.97 2.37 -2.47
N ASP A 56 6.22 3.12 -1.67
CA ASP A 56 5.75 2.66 -0.37
C ASP A 56 4.23 2.86 -0.21
N ILE A 57 3.62 2.00 0.60
CA ILE A 57 2.17 1.98 0.80
C ILE A 57 1.83 2.28 2.26
N ARG A 58 0.81 3.12 2.46
CA ARG A 58 0.22 3.38 3.79
C ARG A 58 -1.26 3.02 3.80
N ILE A 59 -1.72 2.49 4.93
CA ILE A 59 -3.13 2.23 5.16
C ILE A 59 -3.73 3.43 5.90
N ASN A 60 -4.77 4.03 5.32
CA ASN A 60 -5.62 5.01 6.00
C ASN A 60 -6.95 4.34 6.34
N ARG A 61 -7.33 4.43 7.61
CA ARG A 61 -8.61 3.89 8.08
C ARG A 61 -9.68 4.97 8.02
N GLY A 62 -10.84 4.63 7.48
CA GLY A 62 -12.01 5.50 7.52
C GLY A 62 -12.57 5.68 8.93
N ALA A 63 -13.52 6.60 9.06
CA ALA A 63 -14.22 6.90 10.32
C ALA A 63 -15.71 6.48 10.29
N GLY A 64 -16.08 5.55 9.41
CA GLY A 64 -17.45 5.01 9.31
C GLY A 64 -18.43 5.86 8.49
N ALA A 65 -17.93 6.70 7.57
CA ALA A 65 -18.76 7.49 6.68
C ALA A 65 -18.89 6.84 5.29
N PHE A 66 -20.12 6.55 4.87
CA PHE A 66 -20.42 5.94 3.56
C PHE A 66 -20.02 6.82 2.37
N VAL A 67 -20.02 8.14 2.54
CA VAL A 67 -19.72 9.13 1.48
C VAL A 67 -18.22 9.24 1.17
N CYS A 68 -17.35 8.66 2.00
CA CYS A 68 -15.89 8.77 1.88
C CYS A 68 -15.25 7.68 1.00
N GLY A 69 -16.06 6.88 0.30
CA GLY A 69 -15.62 5.76 -0.54
C GLY A 69 -15.33 6.16 -1.98
#